data_AF-A0A2E2Y5Z0-F1
#
_entry.id   AF-A0A2E2Y5Z0-F1
#
_cell.length_a   1.000
_cell.length_b   1.000
_cell.length_c   1.000
_cell.angle_alpha   90.00
_cell.angle_beta   90.00
_cell.angle_gamma   90.00
#
_symmetry.space_group_name_H-M   'P 1'
#
loop_
_entity.id
_entity.type
_entity.pdbx_description
1 polymer ?
#
loop_
_entity_poly.entity_id
_entity_poly.type
_entity_poly.pdbx_seq_one_letter_code
_entity_poly.pdbx_strand_id
1 'polypeptide(L)'
;MPSIVAALIALIAGACIAAYLYYKRGAKFPWDLALLRFLWFGLLVYAIVAPPYETEVEDKVKPHLTVLVDTSASLGLNGDSLMDHASEPFVSLGYHVDLNDFAEKHIPSQSNWAYVGDGHIPSISGKNTPLYYSLHPSQKLEPSSLIQGIVVPPKVLAGSLVNIRALVNPECEVTLSFNGDNHRGRLWTTNAPLDTGYMPLQVIASLDGRKDVLETSIQVSGSLATILIVRNEPHPHEGMIRRICRKKGIAVKTVNWSELNRIKTFSGPIITLGGSKDALVRLEKVSKVPALHLDITGANTYANNNLLTHSLFDYSVQVYHGKGIPTIKISDKSIDARGIHWYKSALEDPRSLSAFEQLIKLVLERYEPVQLMLTLPQQAQTGERIHVSAAAVNSRSEAIPATITGYVRLQDKVTENLTDRSEGLSMNSSFIPHVPGSYMVVVEGKTEFGTIENMATVQVNDVDIESVRTFNTVQFNFWKSEGSQLLSMVEEKVLPESIIYKKEIPQHLHWWYWGIVLFAATSEWTIRRSRGLV
;
A
#
# COMPACT_ATOMS: atom_id res chain seq x y z
N MET A 1 -32.96 49.23 -10.63
CA MET A 1 -33.70 50.49 -10.79
C MET A 1 -34.09 50.63 -12.25
N PRO A 2 -35.37 50.82 -12.62
CA PRO A 2 -35.76 50.92 -14.03
C PRO A 2 -35.06 52.11 -14.70
N SER A 3 -34.64 51.98 -15.96
CA SER A 3 -34.04 53.08 -16.75
C SER A 3 -34.91 54.34 -16.74
N ILE A 4 -36.24 54.19 -16.69
CA ILE A 4 -37.21 55.28 -16.55
C ILE A 4 -37.00 56.09 -15.26
N VAL A 5 -36.73 55.42 -14.13
CA VAL A 5 -36.50 56.09 -12.85
C VAL A 5 -35.15 56.80 -12.88
N ALA A 6 -34.11 56.19 -13.47
CA ALA A 6 -32.81 56.84 -13.65
C ALA A 6 -32.90 58.08 -14.56
N ALA A 7 -33.70 58.01 -15.63
CA ALA A 7 -33.98 59.14 -16.51
C ALA A 7 -34.71 60.26 -15.76
N LEU A 8 -35.69 59.93 -14.91
CA LEU A 8 -36.40 60.91 -14.10
C LEU A 8 -35.46 61.63 -13.13
N ILE A 9 -34.59 60.90 -12.42
CA ILE A 9 -33.58 61.48 -11.52
C ILE A 9 -32.61 62.40 -12.29
N ALA A 10 -32.14 61.96 -13.46
CA ALA A 10 -31.28 62.74 -14.33
C ALA A 10 -31.92 64.05 -14.80
N LEU A 11 -33.18 64.00 -15.23
CA LEU A 11 -33.94 65.18 -15.65
C LEU A 11 -34.14 66.16 -14.48
N ILE A 12 -34.50 65.66 -13.29
CA ILE A 12 -34.68 66.51 -12.11
C ILE A 12 -33.34 67.16 -11.71
N ALA A 13 -32.25 66.38 -11.65
CA ALA A 13 -30.93 66.89 -11.27
C ALA A 13 -30.42 67.95 -12.28
N GLY A 14 -30.55 67.66 -13.58
CA GLY A 14 -30.23 68.61 -14.64
C GLY A 14 -31.04 69.90 -14.53
N ALA A 15 -32.35 69.81 -14.26
CA ALA A 15 -33.24 70.96 -14.15
C ALA A 15 -32.91 71.80 -12.91
N CYS A 16 -32.69 71.16 -11.76
CA CYS A 16 -32.31 71.83 -10.52
C CYS A 16 -31.01 72.61 -10.69
N ILE A 17 -29.99 72.04 -11.34
CA ILE A 17 -28.68 72.68 -11.51
C ILE A 17 -28.71 73.78 -12.56
N ALA A 18 -29.42 73.58 -13.67
CA ALA A 18 -29.64 74.63 -14.66
C ALA A 18 -30.41 75.82 -14.04
N ALA A 19 -31.49 75.56 -13.29
CA ALA A 19 -32.24 76.59 -12.59
C ALA A 19 -31.36 77.30 -11.54
N TYR A 20 -30.66 76.56 -10.68
CA TYR A 20 -29.80 77.13 -9.64
C TYR A 20 -28.75 78.09 -10.20
N LEU A 21 -28.07 77.71 -11.30
CA LEU A 21 -26.98 78.49 -11.86
C LEU A 21 -27.45 79.71 -12.67
N TYR A 22 -28.62 79.64 -13.32
CA TYR A 22 -29.04 80.66 -14.28
C TYR A 22 -30.29 81.47 -13.91
N TYR A 23 -31.03 81.07 -12.88
CA TYR A 23 -32.24 81.79 -12.43
C TYR A 23 -31.89 83.02 -11.58
N LYS A 24 -30.75 83.04 -10.89
CA LYS A 24 -30.45 84.03 -9.85
C LYS A 24 -29.79 85.33 -10.32
N ARG A 25 -29.55 85.52 -11.63
CA ARG A 25 -28.95 86.76 -12.18
C ARG A 25 -30.00 87.52 -13.01
N GLY A 26 -30.55 88.58 -12.43
CA GLY A 26 -31.64 89.37 -13.01
C GLY A 26 -31.27 90.04 -14.34
N ALA A 27 -32.11 89.80 -15.35
CA ALA A 27 -32.68 90.74 -16.33
C ALA A 27 -33.21 89.97 -17.56
N LYS A 28 -32.60 88.84 -17.94
CA LYS A 28 -33.15 87.84 -18.90
C LYS A 28 -32.56 86.45 -18.60
N PHE A 29 -33.41 85.44 -18.46
CA PHE A 29 -32.96 84.05 -18.25
C PHE A 29 -32.27 83.53 -19.52
N PRO A 30 -30.98 83.15 -19.49
CA PRO A 30 -30.27 82.66 -20.66
C PRO A 30 -30.65 81.20 -20.93
N TRP A 31 -31.80 81.02 -21.58
CA TRP A 31 -32.42 79.72 -21.86
C TRP A 31 -31.50 78.73 -22.58
N ASP A 32 -30.68 79.22 -23.50
CA ASP A 32 -29.71 78.42 -24.25
C ASP A 32 -28.62 77.83 -23.36
N LEU A 33 -28.05 78.64 -22.45
CA LEU A 33 -27.06 78.22 -21.47
C LEU A 33 -27.63 77.28 -20.41
N ALA A 34 -28.87 77.52 -19.99
CA ALA A 34 -29.61 76.65 -19.07
C ALA A 34 -29.92 75.29 -19.71
N LEU A 35 -30.32 75.28 -20.98
CA LEU A 35 -30.61 74.04 -21.73
C LEU A 35 -29.35 73.20 -21.93
N LEU A 36 -28.22 73.82 -22.28
CA LEU A 36 -26.95 73.09 -22.42
C LEU A 36 -26.51 72.49 -21.08
N ARG A 37 -26.58 73.25 -19.99
CA ARG A 37 -26.25 72.76 -18.63
C ARG A 37 -27.16 71.64 -18.18
N PHE A 38 -28.46 71.78 -18.42
CA PHE A 38 -29.45 70.75 -18.19
C PHE A 38 -29.09 69.46 -18.92
N LEU A 39 -28.74 69.58 -20.20
CA LEU A 39 -28.46 68.46 -21.09
C LEU A 39 -27.21 67.68 -20.65
N TRP A 40 -26.05 68.33 -20.53
CA TRP A 40 -24.82 67.58 -20.21
C TRP A 40 -24.76 67.13 -18.75
N PHE A 41 -25.28 67.92 -17.80
CA PHE A 41 -25.30 67.51 -16.40
C PHE A 41 -26.34 66.40 -16.15
N GLY A 42 -27.52 66.52 -16.77
CA GLY A 42 -28.54 65.47 -16.73
C GLY A 42 -28.00 64.15 -17.30
N LEU A 43 -27.28 64.21 -18.43
CA LEU A 43 -26.57 63.04 -18.96
C LEU A 43 -25.53 62.52 -17.95
N LEU A 44 -24.65 63.34 -17.36
CA LEU A 44 -23.70 62.82 -16.35
C LEU A 44 -24.38 62.05 -15.19
N VAL A 45 -25.49 62.56 -14.68
CA VAL A 45 -26.26 61.88 -13.63
C VAL A 45 -26.88 60.57 -14.15
N TYR A 46 -27.40 60.59 -15.38
CA TYR A 46 -27.93 59.39 -16.02
C TYR A 46 -26.85 58.31 -16.17
N ALA A 47 -25.62 58.64 -16.53
CA ALA A 47 -24.52 57.69 -16.66
C ALA A 47 -24.16 56.97 -15.35
N ILE A 48 -24.37 57.63 -14.21
CA ILE A 48 -24.09 57.10 -12.87
C ILE A 48 -25.24 56.21 -12.36
N VAL A 49 -26.48 56.61 -12.65
CA VAL A 49 -27.67 56.02 -12.02
C VAL A 49 -28.38 55.01 -12.94
N ALA A 50 -28.14 55.06 -14.26
CA ALA A 50 -28.79 54.15 -15.19
C ALA A 50 -28.29 52.70 -14.99
N PRO A 51 -29.21 51.72 -14.94
CA PRO A 51 -28.82 50.31 -14.90
C PRO A 51 -28.04 49.93 -16.17
N PRO A 52 -27.09 48.98 -16.09
CA PRO A 52 -26.45 48.44 -17.28
C PRO A 52 -27.49 47.79 -18.19
N TYR A 53 -27.24 47.84 -19.49
CA TYR A 53 -28.04 47.12 -20.47
C TYR A 53 -27.57 45.67 -20.50
N GLU A 54 -28.49 44.72 -20.35
CA GLU A 54 -28.20 43.29 -20.47
C GLU A 54 -28.32 42.89 -21.95
N THR A 55 -27.24 42.37 -22.52
CA THR A 55 -27.28 41.65 -23.79
C THR A 55 -27.04 40.18 -23.54
N GLU A 56 -27.93 39.32 -24.05
CA GLU A 56 -27.64 37.89 -24.16
C GLU A 56 -26.60 37.70 -25.25
N VAL A 57 -25.46 37.13 -24.87
CA VAL A 57 -24.39 36.76 -25.79
C VAL A 57 -24.36 35.24 -25.84
N GLU A 58 -24.51 34.70 -27.03
CA GLU A 58 -24.23 33.30 -27.32
C GLU A 58 -22.74 33.18 -27.67
N ASP A 59 -22.01 32.39 -26.90
CA ASP A 59 -20.60 32.08 -27.17
C ASP A 59 -20.43 30.58 -27.41
N LYS A 60 -19.54 30.22 -28.32
CA LYS A 60 -19.31 28.84 -28.73
C LYS A 60 -18.03 28.34 -28.07
N VAL A 61 -18.18 27.56 -27.01
CA VAL A 61 -17.05 27.00 -26.26
C VAL A 61 -16.74 25.60 -26.77
N LYS A 62 -15.48 25.39 -27.13
CA LYS A 62 -14.99 24.06 -27.50
C LYS A 62 -14.94 23.18 -26.25
N PRO A 63 -15.36 21.91 -26.33
CA PRO A 63 -15.23 21.00 -25.21
C PRO A 63 -13.76 20.78 -24.86
N HIS A 64 -13.48 20.61 -23.57
CA HIS A 64 -12.15 20.33 -23.06
C HIS A 64 -11.83 18.83 -23.13
N LEU A 65 -10.60 18.50 -23.52
CA LEU A 65 -10.06 17.14 -23.54
C LEU A 65 -8.66 17.13 -22.96
N THR A 66 -8.46 16.35 -21.90
CA THR A 66 -7.12 16.11 -21.35
C THR A 66 -6.43 15.00 -22.15
N VAL A 67 -5.28 15.26 -22.74
CA VAL A 67 -4.52 14.25 -23.49
C VAL A 67 -3.32 13.82 -22.64
N LEU A 68 -3.26 12.53 -22.33
CA LEU A 68 -2.18 11.92 -21.58
C LEU A 68 -1.24 11.21 -22.55
N VAL A 69 -0.01 11.70 -22.63
CA VAL A 69 1.01 11.20 -23.56
C VAL A 69 1.97 10.28 -22.82
N ASP A 70 2.08 9.06 -23.32
CA ASP A 70 3.03 8.06 -22.86
C ASP A 70 4.41 8.35 -23.45
N THR A 71 5.35 8.73 -22.59
CA THR A 71 6.75 9.00 -22.94
C THR A 71 7.68 7.89 -22.45
N SER A 72 7.13 6.68 -22.27
CA SER A 72 7.85 5.52 -21.75
C SER A 72 9.02 5.06 -22.60
N ALA A 73 9.93 4.31 -21.98
CA ALA A 73 11.10 3.75 -22.66
C ALA A 73 10.74 2.77 -23.80
N SER A 74 9.54 2.18 -23.77
CA SER A 74 9.06 1.28 -24.83
C SER A 74 8.61 2.01 -26.09
N LEU A 75 8.39 3.32 -26.03
CA LEU A 75 7.92 4.10 -27.18
C LEU A 75 8.99 4.12 -28.29
N GLY A 76 8.60 3.77 -29.52
CA GLY A 76 9.49 3.77 -30.70
C GLY A 76 9.82 5.15 -31.24
N LEU A 77 9.25 6.21 -30.65
CA LEU A 77 9.42 7.61 -31.03
C LEU A 77 10.04 8.39 -29.86
N ASN A 78 10.63 9.54 -30.14
CA ASN A 78 11.07 10.45 -29.08
C ASN A 78 9.83 11.03 -28.36
N GLY A 79 9.76 10.84 -27.04
CA GLY A 79 8.64 11.31 -26.21
C GLY A 79 8.38 12.81 -26.33
N ASP A 80 9.42 13.64 -26.39
CA ASP A 80 9.28 15.10 -26.57
C ASP A 80 8.60 15.44 -27.90
N SER A 81 9.00 14.74 -28.97
CA SER A 81 8.40 14.93 -30.29
C SER A 81 6.96 14.44 -30.34
N LEU A 82 6.63 13.36 -29.62
CA LEU A 82 5.25 12.89 -29.52
C LEU A 82 4.40 13.90 -28.75
N MET A 83 4.92 14.46 -27.65
CA MET A 83 4.24 15.47 -26.84
C MET A 83 3.91 16.73 -27.67
N ASP A 84 4.87 17.22 -28.46
CA ASP A 84 4.69 18.41 -29.31
C ASP A 84 3.55 18.26 -30.32
N HIS A 85 3.34 17.05 -30.85
CA HIS A 85 2.36 16.79 -31.91
C HIS A 85 1.07 16.08 -31.42
N ALA A 86 1.02 15.63 -30.17
CA ALA A 86 -0.12 14.86 -29.64
C ALA A 86 -1.43 15.65 -29.61
N SER A 87 -1.38 16.98 -29.54
CA SER A 87 -2.59 17.83 -29.52
C SER A 87 -3.22 18.05 -30.90
N GLU A 88 -2.42 18.04 -31.98
CA GLU A 88 -2.89 18.44 -33.32
C GLU A 88 -4.12 17.65 -33.80
N PRO A 89 -4.18 16.31 -33.65
CA PRO A 89 -5.34 15.56 -34.10
C PRO A 89 -6.61 15.94 -33.34
N PHE A 90 -6.54 16.15 -32.03
CA PHE A 90 -7.71 16.46 -31.20
C PHE A 90 -8.17 17.91 -31.38
N VAL A 91 -7.24 18.85 -31.58
CA VAL A 91 -7.57 20.23 -31.97
C VAL A 91 -8.30 20.24 -33.32
N SER A 92 -7.87 19.39 -34.27
CA SER A 92 -8.52 19.26 -35.58
C SER A 92 -9.94 18.68 -35.49
N LEU A 93 -10.19 17.81 -34.51
CA LEU A 93 -11.51 17.28 -34.15
C LEU A 93 -12.43 18.31 -33.47
N GLY A 94 -11.89 19.45 -33.02
CA GLY A 94 -12.68 20.55 -32.44
C GLY A 94 -12.55 20.73 -30.93
N TYR A 95 -11.68 19.98 -30.26
CA TYR A 95 -11.44 20.11 -28.82
C TYR A 95 -10.51 21.29 -28.47
N HIS A 96 -10.65 21.78 -27.23
CA HIS A 96 -9.57 22.46 -26.53
C HIS A 96 -8.79 21.42 -25.73
N VAL A 97 -7.46 21.38 -25.91
CA VAL A 97 -6.63 20.26 -25.44
C VAL A 97 -5.66 20.71 -24.35
N ASP A 98 -5.65 19.98 -23.25
CA ASP A 98 -4.65 20.09 -22.18
C ASP A 98 -3.74 18.87 -22.23
N LEU A 99 -2.44 19.07 -22.49
CA LEU A 99 -1.43 18.00 -22.59
C LEU A 99 -0.75 17.75 -21.25
N ASN A 100 -0.59 16.48 -20.88
CA ASN A 100 0.21 16.06 -19.72
C ASN A 100 0.89 14.72 -19.98
N ASP A 101 1.97 14.44 -19.26
CA ASP A 101 2.57 13.10 -19.22
C ASP A 101 1.58 12.08 -18.65
N PHE A 102 1.58 10.88 -19.22
CA PHE A 102 0.76 9.78 -18.74
C PHE A 102 1.19 9.33 -17.34
N ALA A 103 0.30 9.53 -16.39
CA ALA A 103 0.38 8.93 -15.07
C ALA A 103 -1.03 8.70 -14.54
N GLU A 104 -1.24 7.61 -13.78
CA GLU A 104 -2.56 7.28 -13.22
C GLU A 104 -3.16 8.45 -12.40
N LYS A 105 -2.32 9.18 -11.66
CA LYS A 105 -2.70 10.37 -10.89
C LYS A 105 -3.15 11.57 -11.74
N HIS A 106 -2.80 11.61 -13.03
CA HIS A 106 -3.20 12.67 -13.96
C HIS A 106 -4.50 12.35 -14.69
N ILE A 107 -5.05 11.13 -14.52
CA ILE A 107 -6.32 10.76 -15.11
C ILE A 107 -7.42 11.58 -14.41
N PRO A 108 -8.15 12.43 -15.14
CA PRO A 108 -9.17 13.25 -14.54
C PRO A 108 -10.35 12.41 -14.05
N SER A 109 -10.92 12.78 -12.90
CA SER A 109 -12.06 12.06 -12.33
C SER A 109 -13.41 12.40 -12.97
N GLN A 110 -13.52 13.55 -13.64
CA GLN A 110 -14.79 14.10 -14.11
C GLN A 110 -14.77 14.64 -15.55
N SER A 111 -13.60 14.85 -16.16
CA SER A 111 -13.49 15.31 -17.55
C SER A 111 -13.13 14.16 -18.50
N ASN A 112 -13.47 14.35 -19.77
CA ASN A 112 -13.04 13.45 -20.83
C ASN A 112 -11.53 13.55 -21.01
N TRP A 113 -10.90 12.42 -21.31
CA TRP A 113 -9.47 12.35 -21.59
C TRP A 113 -9.16 11.39 -22.72
N ALA A 114 -7.96 11.48 -23.27
CA ALA A 114 -7.46 10.58 -24.30
C ALA A 114 -6.05 10.08 -23.97
N TYR A 115 -5.73 8.87 -24.42
CA TYR A 115 -4.40 8.27 -24.28
C TYR A 115 -3.65 8.33 -25.62
N VAL A 116 -2.38 8.72 -25.60
CA VAL A 116 -1.50 8.69 -26.78
C VAL A 116 -0.22 7.97 -26.38
N GLY A 117 0.10 6.84 -27.01
CA GLY A 117 1.26 6.04 -26.61
C GLY A 117 1.40 4.76 -27.40
N ASP A 118 2.13 3.78 -26.88
CA ASP A 118 2.38 2.49 -27.55
C ASP A 118 1.58 1.32 -26.93
N GLY A 119 0.91 1.57 -25.80
CA GLY A 119 0.05 0.61 -25.09
C GLY A 119 0.79 -0.33 -24.14
N HIS A 120 2.09 -0.11 -23.87
CA HIS A 120 2.88 -0.85 -22.88
C HIS A 120 2.73 -0.25 -21.47
N ILE A 121 1.49 -0.07 -21.03
CA ILE A 121 1.12 0.58 -19.76
C ILE A 121 0.65 -0.41 -18.69
N PRO A 122 0.77 -0.11 -17.39
CA PRO A 122 0.18 -0.94 -16.35
C PRO A 122 -1.35 -0.89 -16.43
N SER A 123 -2.02 -1.90 -15.88
CA SER A 123 -3.49 -1.86 -15.75
C SER A 123 -3.87 -0.78 -14.74
N ILE A 124 -4.84 0.05 -15.13
CA ILE A 124 -5.23 1.25 -14.39
C ILE A 124 -6.48 0.95 -13.58
N SER A 125 -6.48 1.35 -12.31
CA SER A 125 -7.60 1.14 -11.39
C SER A 125 -8.51 2.36 -11.40
N GLY A 126 -9.43 2.47 -12.35
CA GLY A 126 -10.26 3.68 -12.49
C GLY A 126 -11.59 3.47 -13.20
N LYS A 127 -12.59 4.28 -12.84
CA LYS A 127 -13.92 4.28 -13.48
C LYS A 127 -14.00 5.14 -14.74
N ASN A 128 -13.09 6.09 -14.93
CA ASN A 128 -13.13 7.00 -16.08
C ASN A 128 -12.20 6.50 -17.19
N THR A 129 -12.76 5.77 -18.16
CA THR A 129 -12.05 5.29 -19.34
C THR A 129 -11.78 6.44 -20.33
N PRO A 130 -10.69 6.38 -21.11
CA PRO A 130 -10.41 7.42 -22.09
C PRO A 130 -11.50 7.44 -23.15
N LEU A 131 -11.86 8.61 -23.65
CA LEU A 131 -12.77 8.74 -24.79
C LEU A 131 -12.11 8.25 -26.07
N TYR A 132 -10.82 8.56 -26.24
CA TYR A 132 -10.01 8.18 -27.39
C TYR A 132 -8.67 7.60 -27.00
N TYR A 133 -8.11 6.76 -27.87
CA TYR A 133 -6.71 6.38 -27.77
C TYR A 133 -6.02 6.40 -29.15
N SER A 134 -4.73 6.73 -29.16
CA SER A 134 -3.85 6.68 -30.33
C SER A 134 -2.65 5.79 -30.03
N LEU A 135 -2.42 4.79 -30.88
CA LEU A 135 -1.33 3.83 -30.74
C LEU A 135 -0.22 4.11 -31.74
N HIS A 136 0.99 4.27 -31.23
CA HIS A 136 2.23 4.49 -31.97
C HIS A 136 3.10 3.22 -31.91
N PRO A 137 4.06 3.07 -32.85
CA PRO A 137 4.97 1.93 -32.83
C PRO A 137 5.79 1.89 -31.53
N SER A 138 5.96 0.69 -30.98
CA SER A 138 6.87 0.44 -29.87
C SER A 138 8.26 0.04 -30.37
N GLN A 139 9.26 0.20 -29.51
CA GLN A 139 10.54 -0.47 -29.64
C GLN A 139 10.35 -1.98 -29.50
N LYS A 140 11.36 -2.74 -29.92
CA LYS A 140 11.38 -4.18 -29.69
C LYS A 140 11.56 -4.40 -28.19
N LEU A 141 10.57 -5.03 -27.56
CA LEU A 141 10.62 -5.33 -26.14
C LEU A 141 11.85 -6.17 -25.80
N GLU A 142 12.44 -5.85 -24.66
CA GLU A 142 13.49 -6.64 -24.06
C GLU A 142 12.92 -7.97 -23.54
N PRO A 143 13.73 -9.04 -23.58
CA PRO A 143 13.32 -10.33 -23.04
C PRO A 143 13.10 -10.24 -21.52
N SER A 144 11.89 -10.55 -21.05
CA SER A 144 11.60 -10.63 -19.62
C SER A 144 12.37 -11.75 -18.92
N SER A 145 12.52 -11.62 -17.59
CA SER A 145 13.11 -12.65 -16.73
C SER A 145 12.42 -13.99 -16.91
N LEU A 146 13.21 -15.05 -16.98
CA LEU A 146 12.70 -16.42 -17.11
C LEU A 146 12.24 -16.97 -15.76
N ILE A 147 12.84 -16.46 -14.67
CA ILE A 147 12.52 -16.82 -13.29
C ILE A 147 11.72 -15.67 -12.66
N GLN A 148 10.67 -16.01 -11.93
CA GLN A 148 9.85 -15.07 -11.14
C GLN A 148 10.13 -15.23 -9.63
N GLY A 149 10.47 -16.45 -9.20
CA GLY A 149 10.82 -16.72 -7.82
C GLY A 149 10.87 -18.20 -7.48
N ILE A 150 11.12 -18.48 -6.20
CA ILE A 150 11.24 -19.82 -5.65
C ILE A 150 10.33 -19.94 -4.43
N VAL A 151 9.42 -20.89 -4.47
CA VAL A 151 8.56 -21.25 -3.34
C VAL A 151 9.24 -22.34 -2.55
N VAL A 152 9.75 -21.97 -1.38
CA VAL A 152 10.42 -22.88 -0.44
C VAL A 152 10.27 -22.35 1.00
N PRO A 153 10.16 -23.21 2.03
CA PRO A 153 10.17 -22.75 3.41
C PRO A 153 11.51 -22.06 3.74
N PRO A 154 11.50 -20.90 4.42
CA PRO A 154 12.74 -20.20 4.78
C PRO A 154 13.58 -20.98 5.80
N LYS A 155 12.93 -21.86 6.58
CA LYS A 155 13.57 -22.68 7.61
C LYS A 155 13.02 -24.11 7.60
N VAL A 156 13.91 -25.10 7.64
CA VAL A 156 13.57 -26.54 7.62
C VAL A 156 14.39 -27.32 8.66
N LEU A 157 13.89 -28.49 9.08
CA LEU A 157 14.61 -29.36 10.01
C LEU A 157 15.67 -30.17 9.24
N ALA A 158 16.85 -30.33 9.82
CA ALA A 158 17.88 -31.20 9.27
C ALA A 158 17.34 -32.62 8.98
N GLY A 159 17.56 -33.13 7.77
CA GLY A 159 17.08 -34.44 7.32
C GLY A 159 15.57 -34.54 7.01
N SER A 160 14.80 -33.45 7.16
CA SER A 160 13.36 -33.46 6.84
C SER A 160 13.09 -33.27 5.35
N LEU A 161 11.90 -33.69 4.91
CA LEU A 161 11.46 -33.53 3.53
C LEU A 161 11.15 -32.07 3.23
N VAL A 162 11.70 -31.56 2.12
CA VAL A 162 11.59 -30.19 1.63
C VAL A 162 11.02 -30.24 0.21
N ASN A 163 10.03 -29.39 -0.04
CA ASN A 163 9.47 -29.18 -1.37
C ASN A 163 9.96 -27.84 -1.91
N ILE A 164 10.67 -27.88 -3.03
CA ILE A 164 11.22 -26.72 -3.72
C ILE A 164 10.46 -26.58 -5.03
N ARG A 165 9.85 -25.42 -5.26
CA ARG A 165 9.16 -25.11 -6.51
C ARG A 165 9.69 -23.83 -7.12
N ALA A 166 10.15 -23.88 -8.37
CA ALA A 166 10.50 -22.68 -9.13
C ALA A 166 9.28 -22.15 -9.88
N LEU A 167 9.07 -20.85 -9.77
CA LEU A 167 8.13 -20.08 -10.57
C LEU A 167 8.91 -19.53 -11.76
N VAL A 168 8.72 -20.16 -12.92
CA VAL A 168 9.44 -19.83 -14.16
C VAL A 168 8.46 -19.78 -15.32
N ASN A 169 8.89 -19.18 -16.42
CA ASN A 169 8.15 -19.26 -17.68
C ASN A 169 7.92 -20.75 -18.06
N PRO A 170 6.68 -21.12 -18.47
CA PRO A 170 6.29 -22.50 -18.74
C PRO A 170 7.01 -23.17 -19.91
N GLU A 171 7.78 -22.44 -20.72
CA GLU A 171 8.55 -22.97 -21.85
C GLU A 171 10.03 -23.22 -21.49
N CYS A 172 10.49 -22.76 -20.33
CA CYS A 172 11.88 -22.89 -19.93
C CYS A 172 12.25 -24.31 -19.50
N GLU A 173 13.47 -24.72 -19.88
CA GLU A 173 14.19 -25.79 -19.20
C GLU A 173 14.70 -25.28 -17.84
N VAL A 174 14.55 -26.08 -16.79
CA VAL A 174 14.88 -25.66 -15.42
C VAL A 174 15.80 -26.66 -14.75
N THR A 175 16.86 -26.15 -14.13
CA THR A 175 17.72 -26.89 -13.22
C THR A 175 17.67 -26.24 -11.83
N LEU A 176 17.24 -27.00 -10.84
CA LEU A 176 17.31 -26.64 -9.43
C LEU A 176 18.61 -27.22 -8.85
N SER A 177 19.35 -26.43 -8.07
CA SER A 177 20.51 -26.89 -7.32
C SER A 177 20.32 -26.59 -5.84
N PHE A 178 20.39 -27.61 -4.99
CA PHE A 178 20.26 -27.47 -3.55
C PHE A 178 21.39 -28.21 -2.86
N ASN A 179 22.22 -27.48 -2.12
CA ASN A 179 23.38 -28.04 -1.42
C ASN A 179 24.31 -28.89 -2.33
N GLY A 180 24.51 -28.45 -3.58
CA GLY A 180 25.36 -29.14 -4.56
C GLY A 180 24.68 -30.26 -5.35
N ASP A 181 23.49 -30.72 -4.92
CA ASP A 181 22.68 -31.67 -5.67
C ASP A 181 21.85 -30.95 -6.73
N ASN A 182 21.77 -31.53 -7.94
CA ASN A 182 21.04 -30.93 -9.07
C ASN A 182 19.82 -31.77 -9.45
N HIS A 183 18.74 -31.07 -9.80
CA HIS A 183 17.50 -31.66 -10.28
C HIS A 183 16.97 -30.94 -11.51
N ARG A 184 16.59 -31.68 -12.55
CA ARG A 184 15.93 -31.11 -13.74
C ARG A 184 14.42 -31.14 -13.54
N GLY A 185 13.80 -29.96 -13.54
CA GLY A 185 12.37 -29.81 -13.32
C GLY A 185 12.02 -28.59 -12.49
N ARG A 186 10.72 -28.27 -12.42
CA ARG A 186 10.19 -27.10 -11.69
C ARG A 186 9.82 -27.40 -10.25
N LEU A 187 9.69 -28.68 -9.91
CA LEU A 187 9.30 -29.13 -8.59
C LEU A 187 10.26 -30.24 -8.18
N TRP A 188 10.90 -30.07 -7.03
CA TRP A 188 11.78 -31.06 -6.45
C TRP A 188 11.43 -31.30 -5.00
N THR A 189 11.12 -32.55 -4.69
CA THR A 189 10.98 -33.03 -3.33
C THR A 189 12.28 -33.74 -2.93
N THR A 190 12.98 -33.20 -1.94
CA THR A 190 14.27 -33.71 -1.46
C THR A 190 14.35 -33.65 0.06
N ASN A 191 15.40 -34.22 0.67
CA ASN A 191 15.64 -34.07 2.10
C ASN A 191 16.59 -32.89 2.34
N ALA A 192 16.33 -32.12 3.40
CA ALA A 192 17.26 -31.15 3.93
C ALA A 192 18.58 -31.85 4.33
N PRO A 193 19.74 -31.23 4.10
CA PRO A 193 21.01 -31.70 4.62
C PRO A 193 20.96 -31.98 6.13
N LEU A 194 21.84 -32.86 6.61
CA LEU A 194 22.00 -33.08 8.05
C LEU A 194 22.78 -31.94 8.72
N ASP A 195 23.63 -31.26 7.95
CA ASP A 195 24.38 -30.10 8.42
C ASP A 195 23.45 -28.91 8.66
N THR A 196 23.69 -28.17 9.73
CA THR A 196 22.91 -26.99 10.09
C THR A 196 23.56 -25.72 9.57
N GLY A 197 22.76 -24.77 9.09
CA GLY A 197 23.25 -23.51 8.55
C GLY A 197 22.36 -22.98 7.45
N TYR A 198 22.82 -21.94 6.74
CA TYR A 198 22.18 -21.47 5.53
C TYR A 198 22.72 -22.26 4.35
N MET A 199 21.86 -23.07 3.74
CA MET A 199 22.21 -23.91 2.59
C MET A 199 21.86 -23.19 1.29
N PRO A 200 22.77 -23.13 0.31
CA PRO A 200 22.52 -22.45 -0.95
C PRO A 200 21.47 -23.21 -1.77
N LEU A 201 20.55 -22.45 -2.35
CA LEU A 201 19.55 -22.90 -3.32
C LEU A 201 19.66 -22.03 -4.57
N GLN A 202 19.87 -22.65 -5.72
CA GLN A 202 19.96 -21.96 -6.99
C GLN A 202 18.93 -22.53 -7.96
N VAL A 203 18.33 -21.65 -8.75
CA VAL A 203 17.47 -22.02 -9.89
C VAL A 203 18.09 -21.44 -11.14
N ILE A 204 18.25 -22.29 -12.14
CA ILE A 204 18.72 -21.92 -13.46
C ILE A 204 17.58 -22.22 -14.43
N ALA A 205 17.12 -21.20 -15.16
CA ALA A 205 16.16 -21.36 -16.25
C ALA A 205 16.85 -21.03 -17.58
N SER A 206 16.56 -21.80 -18.61
CA SER A 206 17.05 -21.54 -19.97
C SER A 206 15.96 -21.68 -21.02
N LEU A 207 15.93 -20.75 -21.97
CA LEU A 207 14.99 -20.69 -23.09
C LEU A 207 15.67 -20.00 -24.27
N ASP A 208 15.67 -20.63 -25.45
CA ASP A 208 16.21 -20.07 -26.69
C ASP A 208 17.63 -19.48 -26.58
N GLY A 209 18.52 -20.18 -25.86
CA GLY A 209 19.90 -19.74 -25.62
C GLY A 209 20.05 -18.64 -24.55
N ARG A 210 18.95 -18.09 -24.02
CA ARG A 210 18.95 -17.24 -22.83
C ARG A 210 19.06 -18.10 -21.57
N LYS A 211 19.76 -17.58 -20.57
CA LYS A 211 19.93 -18.22 -19.26
C LYS A 211 19.68 -17.18 -18.18
N ASP A 212 18.84 -17.53 -17.22
CA ASP A 212 18.52 -16.74 -16.03
C ASP A 212 18.87 -17.57 -14.80
N VAL A 213 19.33 -16.91 -13.74
CA VAL A 213 19.79 -17.56 -12.50
C VAL A 213 19.26 -16.79 -11.30
N LEU A 214 18.64 -17.51 -10.38
CA LEU A 214 18.17 -16.98 -9.10
C LEU A 214 18.80 -17.78 -7.95
N GLU A 215 19.46 -17.08 -7.05
CA GLU A 215 20.09 -17.66 -5.86
C GLU A 215 19.37 -17.21 -4.59
N THR A 216 19.16 -18.16 -3.68
CA THR A 216 18.60 -17.93 -2.35
C THR A 216 19.24 -18.91 -1.36
N SER A 217 18.82 -18.88 -0.10
CA SER A 217 19.27 -19.86 0.89
C SER A 217 18.12 -20.36 1.75
N ILE A 218 18.23 -21.61 2.19
CA ILE A 218 17.31 -22.22 3.16
C ILE A 218 18.05 -22.37 4.48
N GLN A 219 17.46 -21.90 5.58
CA GLN A 219 18.00 -22.16 6.91
C GLN A 219 17.68 -23.60 7.34
N VAL A 220 18.67 -24.48 7.29
CA VAL A 220 18.58 -25.83 7.86
C VAL A 220 18.93 -25.75 9.33
N SER A 221 17.98 -26.08 10.18
CA SER A 221 18.14 -26.04 11.63
C SER A 221 18.12 -27.44 12.23
N GLY A 222 18.95 -27.67 13.25
CA GLY A 222 18.86 -28.88 14.06
C GLY A 222 17.58 -28.96 14.89
N SER A 223 16.81 -27.85 14.96
CA SER A 223 15.52 -27.81 15.62
C SER A 223 14.59 -26.73 15.08
N LEU A 224 13.30 -27.05 14.96
CA LEU A 224 12.28 -26.08 14.51
C LEU A 224 11.74 -25.21 15.66
N ALA A 225 11.76 -25.72 16.90
CA ALA A 225 11.30 -25.02 18.09
C ALA A 225 12.28 -25.17 19.25
N THR A 226 12.24 -24.26 20.23
CA THR A 226 13.04 -24.35 21.47
C THR A 226 12.13 -24.37 22.69
N ILE A 227 12.29 -25.37 23.55
CA ILE A 227 11.69 -25.40 24.89
C ILE A 227 12.67 -24.78 25.89
N LEU A 228 12.17 -23.99 26.82
CA LEU A 228 12.95 -23.48 27.95
C LEU A 228 12.72 -24.36 29.18
N ILE A 229 13.78 -24.97 29.69
CA ILE A 229 13.78 -25.64 30.99
C ILE A 229 14.26 -24.64 32.06
N VAL A 230 13.43 -24.38 33.05
CA VAL A 230 13.78 -23.54 34.20
C VAL A 230 14.01 -24.43 35.42
N ARG A 231 15.19 -24.34 36.04
CA ARG A 231 15.55 -25.17 37.20
C ARG A 231 16.43 -24.43 38.19
N ASN A 232 16.66 -25.00 39.38
CA ASN A 232 17.68 -24.47 40.31
C ASN A 232 19.01 -25.20 40.12
N GLU A 233 18.95 -26.52 39.94
CA GLU A 233 20.12 -27.40 39.85
C GLU A 233 19.88 -28.47 38.77
N PRO A 234 20.94 -29.06 38.20
CA PRO A 234 20.81 -30.13 37.20
C PRO A 234 19.95 -31.27 37.76
N HIS A 235 18.96 -31.70 36.99
CA HIS A 235 18.01 -32.73 37.42
C HIS A 235 17.82 -33.79 36.32
N PRO A 236 17.66 -35.09 36.64
CA PRO A 236 17.50 -36.16 35.64
C PRO A 236 16.36 -35.93 34.64
N HIS A 237 15.29 -35.25 35.05
CA HIS A 237 14.19 -34.85 34.16
C HIS A 237 14.71 -34.04 32.95
N GLU A 238 15.74 -33.21 33.12
CA GLU A 238 16.33 -32.44 32.02
C GLU A 238 16.87 -33.36 30.92
N GLY A 239 17.65 -34.39 31.30
CA GLY A 239 18.22 -35.34 30.35
C GLY A 239 17.14 -36.10 29.57
N MET A 240 16.03 -36.43 30.23
CA MET A 240 14.91 -37.09 29.59
C MET A 240 14.14 -36.17 28.63
N ILE A 241 13.81 -34.95 29.08
CA ILE A 241 13.16 -33.94 28.22
C ILE A 241 14.04 -33.71 26.99
N ARG A 242 15.35 -33.52 27.16
CA ARG A 242 16.31 -33.40 26.04
C ARG A 242 16.26 -34.58 25.09
N ARG A 243 16.17 -35.83 25.59
CA ARG A 243 16.06 -37.03 24.75
C ARG A 243 14.75 -37.06 23.95
N ILE A 244 13.63 -36.69 24.57
CA ILE A 244 12.30 -36.66 23.92
C ILE A 244 12.25 -35.54 22.88
N CYS A 245 12.72 -34.34 23.23
CA CYS A 245 12.79 -33.19 22.33
C CYS A 245 13.71 -33.45 21.13
N ARG A 246 14.88 -34.09 21.35
CA ARG A 246 15.81 -34.45 20.26
C ARG A 246 15.15 -35.36 19.21
N LYS A 247 14.37 -36.37 19.63
CA LYS A 247 13.64 -37.25 18.70
C LYS A 247 12.61 -36.51 17.84
N LYS A 248 12.15 -35.34 18.29
CA LYS A 248 11.13 -34.52 17.62
C LYS A 248 11.72 -33.28 16.93
N GLY A 249 13.04 -33.12 16.87
CA GLY A 249 13.67 -31.94 16.27
C GLY A 249 13.38 -30.65 17.06
N ILE A 250 13.34 -30.74 18.39
CA ILE A 250 13.08 -29.61 19.30
C ILE A 250 14.34 -29.34 20.12
N ALA A 251 14.82 -28.10 20.12
CA ALA A 251 15.92 -27.66 20.96
C ALA A 251 15.47 -27.45 22.40
N VAL A 252 16.43 -27.54 23.32
CA VAL A 252 16.19 -27.34 24.74
C VAL A 252 17.22 -26.36 25.26
N LYS A 253 16.76 -25.18 25.68
CA LYS A 253 17.55 -24.21 26.44
C LYS A 253 17.28 -24.42 27.92
N THR A 254 18.28 -24.24 28.75
CA THR A 254 18.13 -24.36 30.21
C THR A 254 18.64 -23.11 30.87
N VAL A 255 17.89 -22.63 31.85
CA VAL A 255 18.23 -21.45 32.65
C VAL A 255 17.94 -21.71 34.12
N ASN A 256 18.65 -20.99 34.98
CA ASN A 256 18.36 -21.01 36.40
C ASN A 256 17.15 -20.13 36.73
N TRP A 257 16.41 -20.42 37.81
CA TRP A 257 15.31 -19.57 38.28
C TRP A 257 15.75 -18.12 38.55
N SER A 258 16.99 -17.91 38.99
CA SER A 258 17.59 -16.60 39.20
C SER A 258 17.82 -15.83 37.89
N GLU A 259 18.11 -16.55 36.80
CA GLU A 259 18.36 -15.99 35.46
C GLU A 259 17.08 -15.69 34.70
N LEU A 260 15.96 -16.37 35.04
CA LEU A 260 14.66 -16.11 34.42
C LEU A 260 14.24 -14.64 34.55
N ASN A 261 14.61 -13.97 35.66
CA ASN A 261 14.32 -12.55 35.87
C ASN A 261 15.01 -11.61 34.87
N ARG A 262 16.05 -12.09 34.16
CA ARG A 262 16.77 -11.34 33.12
C ARG A 262 16.15 -11.52 31.73
N ILE A 263 15.27 -12.50 31.58
CA ILE A 263 14.54 -12.75 30.32
C ILE A 263 13.29 -11.88 30.35
N LYS A 264 13.24 -10.87 29.46
CA LYS A 264 12.08 -9.98 29.35
C LYS A 264 10.88 -10.68 28.72
N THR A 265 11.11 -11.49 27.70
CA THR A 265 10.07 -12.24 26.96
C THR A 265 10.64 -13.57 26.46
N PHE A 266 9.83 -14.63 26.49
CA PHE A 266 10.11 -15.90 25.84
C PHE A 266 8.84 -16.44 25.19
N SER A 267 8.91 -16.71 23.89
CA SER A 267 7.77 -17.12 23.06
C SER A 267 7.60 -18.64 22.95
N GLY A 268 8.55 -19.46 23.42
CA GLY A 268 8.45 -20.92 23.34
C GLY A 268 7.85 -21.58 24.60
N PRO A 269 7.50 -22.88 24.54
CA PRO A 269 7.00 -23.62 25.70
C PRO A 269 8.02 -23.66 26.84
N ILE A 270 7.51 -23.65 28.07
CA ILE A 270 8.35 -23.67 29.28
C ILE A 270 8.09 -24.94 30.08
N ILE A 271 9.17 -25.62 30.49
CA ILE A 271 9.10 -26.70 31.47
C ILE A 271 9.86 -26.26 32.72
N THR A 272 9.19 -26.23 33.86
CA THR A 272 9.82 -25.89 35.12
C THR A 272 10.11 -27.14 35.92
N LEU A 273 11.31 -27.21 36.48
CA LEU A 273 11.73 -28.23 37.42
C LEU A 273 11.80 -27.58 38.80
N GLY A 274 10.80 -27.86 39.65
CA GLY A 274 10.61 -27.23 40.94
C GLY A 274 10.04 -25.81 40.83
N GLY A 275 10.43 -24.93 41.74
CA GLY A 275 9.99 -23.54 41.81
C GLY A 275 8.98 -23.28 42.93
N SER A 276 9.17 -22.18 43.67
CA SER A 276 8.20 -21.74 44.67
C SER A 276 6.92 -21.22 44.00
N LYS A 277 5.81 -21.14 44.74
CA LYS A 277 4.56 -20.54 44.23
C LYS A 277 4.80 -19.13 43.66
N ASP A 278 5.61 -18.33 44.33
CA ASP A 278 5.95 -16.98 43.87
C ASP A 278 6.78 -16.99 42.57
N ALA A 279 7.63 -17.99 42.37
CA ALA A 279 8.42 -18.13 41.15
C ALA A 279 7.55 -18.50 39.94
N LEU A 280 6.51 -19.31 40.15
CA LEU A 280 5.55 -19.68 39.10
C LEU A 280 4.63 -18.51 38.71
N VAL A 281 4.15 -17.74 39.69
CA VAL A 281 3.39 -16.50 39.42
C VAL A 281 4.22 -15.48 38.65
N ARG A 282 5.55 -15.43 38.89
CA ARG A 282 6.45 -14.59 38.09
C ARG A 282 6.63 -15.11 36.67
N LEU A 283 6.64 -16.43 36.48
CA LEU A 283 6.78 -17.05 35.17
C LEU A 283 5.61 -16.70 34.24
N GLU A 284 4.39 -16.64 34.78
CA GLU A 284 3.19 -16.17 34.05
C GLU A 284 3.30 -14.71 33.57
N LYS A 285 4.19 -13.90 34.15
CA LYS A 285 4.47 -12.53 33.68
C LYS A 285 5.51 -12.49 32.55
N VAL A 286 6.38 -13.49 32.45
CA VAL A 286 7.49 -13.56 31.48
C VAL A 286 7.07 -14.29 30.21
N SER A 287 6.13 -15.23 30.32
CA SER A 287 5.61 -15.98 29.18
C SER A 287 4.10 -16.18 29.30
N LYS A 288 3.41 -15.96 28.18
CA LYS A 288 1.97 -16.17 28.05
C LYS A 288 1.62 -17.52 27.40
N VAL A 289 2.63 -18.34 27.09
CA VAL A 289 2.43 -19.64 26.44
C VAL A 289 2.31 -20.77 27.48
N PRO A 290 1.78 -21.94 27.10
CA PRO A 290 1.59 -23.06 28.03
C PRO A 290 2.88 -23.51 28.71
N ALA A 291 2.81 -23.73 30.03
CA ALA A 291 3.91 -24.24 30.84
C ALA A 291 3.63 -25.64 31.42
N LEU A 292 4.67 -26.47 31.55
CA LEU A 292 4.64 -27.72 32.30
C LEU A 292 5.40 -27.56 33.60
N HIS A 293 4.75 -27.86 34.72
CA HIS A 293 5.38 -27.82 36.03
C HIS A 293 5.65 -29.23 36.53
N LEU A 294 6.92 -29.56 36.69
CA LEU A 294 7.39 -30.83 37.22
C LEU A 294 8.04 -30.64 38.59
N ASP A 295 7.93 -31.66 39.43
CA ASP A 295 8.60 -31.68 40.72
C ASP A 295 10.09 -32.03 40.59
N ILE A 296 10.87 -31.70 41.63
CA ILE A 296 12.30 -32.04 41.77
C ILE A 296 12.63 -32.69 43.11
N THR A 297 11.66 -32.88 44.01
CA THR A 297 11.93 -33.60 45.26
C THR A 297 12.31 -35.04 44.96
N GLY A 298 13.30 -35.60 45.69
CA GLY A 298 13.83 -36.94 45.40
C GLY A 298 12.87 -38.09 45.75
N ALA A 299 13.13 -39.28 45.20
CA ALA A 299 12.35 -40.50 45.46
C ALA A 299 12.14 -40.79 46.96
N ASN A 300 13.16 -40.52 47.78
CA ASN A 300 13.18 -40.80 49.21
C ASN A 300 12.18 -39.97 50.04
N THR A 301 11.60 -38.92 49.44
CA THR A 301 10.57 -38.07 50.04
C THR A 301 9.14 -38.50 49.66
N TYR A 302 8.99 -39.48 48.77
CA TYR A 302 7.69 -39.94 48.29
C TYR A 302 7.28 -41.25 48.97
N ALA A 303 6.04 -41.30 49.42
CA ALA A 303 5.64 -42.26 50.46
C ALA A 303 5.12 -43.59 49.90
N ASN A 304 4.61 -43.65 48.66
CA ASN A 304 3.95 -44.85 48.11
C ASN A 304 3.97 -44.91 46.57
N ASN A 305 4.06 -46.13 46.02
CA ASN A 305 3.77 -46.41 44.60
C ASN A 305 2.25 -46.55 44.44
N ASN A 306 1.63 -45.63 43.69
CA ASN A 306 0.18 -45.63 43.46
C ASN A 306 -0.14 -45.59 41.98
N LEU A 307 -1.38 -45.97 41.69
CA LEU A 307 -1.94 -45.93 40.35
C LEU A 307 -2.43 -44.50 40.02
N LEU A 308 -1.78 -43.83 39.08
CA LEU A 308 -2.25 -42.60 38.46
C LEU A 308 -3.16 -42.95 37.28
N THR A 309 -4.40 -42.48 37.35
CA THR A 309 -5.35 -42.54 36.24
C THR A 309 -5.74 -41.11 35.89
N HIS A 310 -5.62 -40.75 34.61
CA HIS A 310 -5.98 -39.42 34.13
C HIS A 310 -6.48 -39.53 32.70
N SER A 311 -7.43 -38.68 32.30
CA SER A 311 -7.97 -38.61 30.93
C SER A 311 -6.93 -38.29 29.84
N LEU A 312 -5.68 -38.05 30.20
CA LEU A 312 -4.62 -37.82 29.22
C LEU A 312 -4.18 -39.12 28.57
N PHE A 313 -4.33 -40.24 29.26
CA PHE A 313 -3.91 -41.56 28.80
C PHE A 313 -4.98 -42.60 29.12
N ASP A 314 -5.18 -43.56 28.21
CA ASP A 314 -6.22 -44.60 28.34
C ASP A 314 -5.84 -45.74 29.30
N TYR A 315 -4.73 -45.60 30.01
CA TYR A 315 -4.15 -46.64 30.84
C TYR A 315 -3.64 -46.07 32.16
N SER A 316 -3.70 -46.87 33.20
CA SER A 316 -3.19 -46.47 34.50
C SER A 316 -1.67 -46.62 34.59
N VAL A 317 -1.02 -45.67 35.27
CA VAL A 317 0.45 -45.53 35.37
C VAL A 317 0.88 -45.68 36.83
N GLN A 318 1.91 -46.45 37.10
CA GLN A 318 2.48 -46.54 38.44
C GLN A 318 3.42 -45.37 38.69
N VAL A 319 3.13 -44.54 39.69
CA VAL A 319 3.93 -43.36 40.02
C VAL A 319 4.22 -43.26 41.51
N TYR A 320 5.39 -42.72 41.83
CA TYR A 320 5.70 -42.27 43.18
C TYR A 320 5.17 -40.84 43.36
N HIS A 321 4.55 -40.55 44.50
CA HIS A 321 3.92 -39.26 44.75
C HIS A 321 3.96 -38.85 46.22
N GLY A 322 3.67 -37.57 46.46
CA GLY A 322 3.74 -36.90 47.77
C GLY A 322 2.66 -37.37 48.75
N LYS A 323 2.35 -36.53 49.75
CA LYS A 323 1.15 -36.76 50.58
C LYS A 323 -0.10 -36.43 49.75
N GLY A 324 -0.97 -37.42 49.52
CA GLY A 324 -2.25 -37.23 48.83
C GLY A 324 -2.54 -38.30 47.78
N ILE A 325 -3.44 -38.00 46.83
CA ILE A 325 -3.68 -38.82 45.64
C ILE A 325 -2.88 -38.18 44.49
N PRO A 326 -2.11 -38.95 43.69
CA PRO A 326 -1.41 -38.40 42.55
C PRO A 326 -2.43 -37.83 41.55
N THR A 327 -2.31 -36.55 41.21
CA THR A 327 -3.20 -35.87 40.28
C THR A 327 -2.40 -34.95 39.36
N ILE A 328 -2.77 -34.90 38.09
CA ILE A 328 -2.30 -33.90 37.14
C ILE A 328 -3.41 -32.85 37.06
N LYS A 329 -3.05 -31.57 37.19
CA LYS A 329 -3.99 -30.47 37.01
C LYS A 329 -3.71 -29.78 35.69
N ILE A 330 -4.75 -29.66 34.88
CA ILE A 330 -4.68 -29.02 33.58
C ILE A 330 -5.51 -27.74 33.65
N SER A 331 -4.85 -26.60 33.43
CA SER A 331 -5.50 -25.30 33.25
C SER A 331 -5.26 -24.77 31.84
N ASP A 332 -5.84 -23.62 31.50
CA ASP A 332 -5.67 -22.99 30.19
C ASP A 332 -4.21 -22.63 29.89
N LYS A 333 -3.43 -22.31 30.94
CA LYS A 333 -2.05 -21.80 30.81
C LYS A 333 -0.98 -22.74 31.33
N SER A 334 -1.35 -23.81 32.04
CA SER A 334 -0.36 -24.70 32.64
C SER A 334 -0.84 -26.13 32.77
N ILE A 335 0.11 -27.06 32.74
CA ILE A 335 -0.06 -28.43 33.17
C ILE A 335 0.78 -28.60 34.42
N ASP A 336 0.14 -28.77 35.56
CA ASP A 336 0.79 -28.97 36.84
C ASP A 336 0.82 -30.47 37.17
N ALA A 337 2.00 -31.06 37.03
CA ALA A 337 2.29 -32.44 37.38
C ALA A 337 3.27 -32.53 38.56
N ARG A 338 3.33 -31.47 39.39
CA ARG A 338 4.12 -31.48 40.65
C ARG A 338 3.50 -32.42 41.67
N GLY A 339 4.32 -32.91 42.61
CA GLY A 339 3.91 -33.95 43.55
C GLY A 339 3.92 -35.37 42.97
N ILE A 340 4.20 -35.53 41.68
CA ILE A 340 4.42 -36.80 40.99
C ILE A 340 5.90 -36.89 40.59
N HIS A 341 6.54 -38.02 40.86
CA HIS A 341 7.95 -38.24 40.60
C HIS A 341 8.16 -39.05 39.32
N TRP A 342 8.78 -38.42 38.31
CA TRP A 342 9.02 -38.99 36.98
C TRP A 342 10.48 -39.46 36.80
N TYR A 343 10.99 -40.28 37.74
CA TYR A 343 12.40 -40.69 37.76
C TYR A 343 12.70 -41.95 36.92
N LYS A 344 13.98 -42.13 36.57
CA LYS A 344 14.48 -43.19 35.69
C LYS A 344 13.96 -44.61 36.03
N SER A 345 13.88 -44.97 37.31
CA SER A 345 13.36 -46.27 37.78
C SER A 345 11.84 -46.44 37.65
N ALA A 346 11.06 -45.35 37.67
CA ALA A 346 9.63 -45.39 37.40
C ALA A 346 9.32 -45.48 35.90
N LEU A 347 10.27 -45.10 35.04
CA LEU A 347 10.12 -45.02 33.57
C LEU A 347 10.78 -46.16 32.81
N GLU A 348 11.37 -47.13 33.52
CA GLU A 348 11.67 -48.45 32.97
C GLU A 348 10.38 -49.16 32.52
N ASP A 349 9.24 -48.81 33.13
CA ASP A 349 7.92 -49.16 32.64
C ASP A 349 7.55 -48.35 31.39
N PRO A 350 7.30 -49.00 30.23
CA PRO A 350 6.93 -48.33 28.99
C PRO A 350 5.69 -47.42 29.11
N ARG A 351 4.75 -47.76 30.00
CA ARG A 351 3.53 -46.96 30.22
C ARG A 351 3.85 -45.63 30.90
N SER A 352 4.71 -45.67 31.92
CA SER A 352 5.18 -44.45 32.59
C SER A 352 5.98 -43.54 31.65
N LEU A 353 6.84 -44.10 30.80
CA LEU A 353 7.55 -43.33 29.77
C LEU A 353 6.59 -42.70 28.76
N SER A 354 5.62 -43.47 28.28
CA SER A 354 4.61 -42.98 27.34
C SER A 354 3.76 -41.86 27.96
N ALA A 355 3.37 -41.97 29.24
CA ALA A 355 2.64 -40.92 29.94
C ALA A 355 3.47 -39.63 30.09
N PHE A 356 4.76 -39.74 30.38
CA PHE A 356 5.66 -38.58 30.43
C PHE A 356 5.86 -37.94 29.05
N GLU A 357 6.00 -38.74 27.99
CA GLU A 357 6.05 -38.25 26.61
C GLU A 357 4.75 -37.55 26.21
N GLN A 358 3.59 -38.04 26.66
CA GLN A 358 2.30 -37.41 26.43
C GLN A 358 2.16 -36.06 27.14
N LEU A 359 2.72 -35.89 28.34
CA LEU A 359 2.75 -34.57 29.00
C LEU A 359 3.52 -33.54 28.17
N ILE A 360 4.71 -33.92 27.67
CA ILE A 360 5.51 -33.04 26.81
C ILE A 360 4.78 -32.77 25.49
N LYS A 361 4.15 -33.80 24.90
CA LYS A 361 3.36 -33.68 23.67
C LYS A 361 2.21 -32.69 23.86
N LEU A 362 1.46 -32.79 24.95
CA LEU A 362 0.33 -31.91 25.24
C LEU A 362 0.75 -30.44 25.38
N VAL A 363 1.89 -30.18 26.02
CA VAL A 363 2.44 -28.82 26.15
C VAL A 363 2.81 -28.23 24.78
N LEU A 364 3.36 -29.08 23.90
CA LEU A 364 3.71 -28.71 22.54
C LEU A 364 2.49 -28.55 21.63
N GLU A 365 1.46 -29.38 21.78
CA GLU A 365 0.19 -29.28 21.04
C GLU A 365 -0.58 -28.03 21.44
N ARG A 366 -0.53 -27.65 22.72
CA ARG A 366 -1.12 -26.40 23.21
C ARG A 366 -0.32 -25.16 22.81
N TYR A 367 0.93 -25.34 22.40
CA TYR A 367 1.74 -24.25 21.89
C TYR A 367 1.42 -24.02 20.42
N GLU A 368 0.73 -22.91 20.13
CA GLU A 368 0.54 -22.42 18.76
C GLU A 368 1.67 -21.43 18.44
N PRO A 369 2.77 -21.85 17.78
CA PRO A 369 3.80 -20.92 17.33
C PRO A 369 3.19 -19.90 16.37
N VAL A 370 3.41 -18.63 16.68
CA VAL A 370 3.06 -17.53 15.78
C VAL A 370 4.26 -17.17 14.93
N GLN A 371 4.03 -17.02 13.63
CA GLN A 371 5.04 -16.62 12.66
C GLN A 371 4.52 -15.46 11.81
N LEU A 372 5.44 -14.65 11.30
CA LEU A 372 5.10 -13.61 10.34
C LEU A 372 5.31 -14.18 8.93
N MET A 373 4.22 -14.44 8.21
CA MET A 373 4.28 -14.85 6.82
C MET A 373 4.43 -13.59 5.95
N LEU A 374 5.39 -13.62 5.04
CA LEU A 374 5.75 -12.51 4.16
C LEU A 374 5.76 -13.01 2.72
N THR A 375 5.01 -12.34 1.84
CA THR A 375 4.82 -12.71 0.43
C THR A 375 5.16 -11.53 -0.47
N LEU A 376 6.12 -11.73 -1.36
CA LEU A 376 6.56 -10.78 -2.39
C LEU A 376 7.37 -11.53 -3.47
N PRO A 377 7.51 -10.97 -4.69
CA PRO A 377 8.38 -11.54 -5.72
C PRO A 377 9.86 -11.52 -5.29
N GLN A 378 10.66 -12.46 -5.79
CA GLN A 378 12.11 -12.52 -5.51
C GLN A 378 12.96 -11.80 -6.57
N GLN A 379 12.38 -11.54 -7.74
CA GLN A 379 12.98 -10.75 -8.81
C GLN A 379 11.98 -9.72 -9.31
N ALA A 380 12.48 -8.55 -9.68
CA ALA A 380 11.70 -7.46 -10.26
C ALA A 380 12.58 -6.64 -11.22
N GLN A 381 11.94 -5.81 -12.04
CA GLN A 381 12.61 -4.84 -12.91
C GLN A 381 12.64 -3.46 -12.27
N THR A 382 13.53 -2.59 -12.76
CA THR A 382 13.56 -1.20 -12.33
C THR A 382 12.25 -0.51 -12.76
N GLY A 383 11.63 0.25 -11.86
CA GLY A 383 10.33 0.87 -12.09
C GLY A 383 9.12 -0.05 -11.87
N GLU A 384 9.32 -1.34 -11.62
CA GLU A 384 8.23 -2.29 -11.37
C GLU A 384 7.62 -2.13 -9.97
N ARG A 385 6.29 -2.04 -9.87
CA ARG A 385 5.62 -2.01 -8.57
C ARG A 385 5.67 -3.38 -7.91
N ILE A 386 6.39 -3.47 -6.80
CA ILE A 386 6.50 -4.68 -5.99
C ILE A 386 5.39 -4.65 -4.92
N HIS A 387 4.51 -5.64 -4.96
CA HIS A 387 3.49 -5.84 -3.93
C HIS A 387 4.04 -6.68 -2.78
N VAL A 388 3.79 -6.23 -1.56
CA VAL A 388 4.21 -6.87 -0.31
C VAL A 388 2.96 -7.17 0.52
N SER A 389 2.77 -8.44 0.85
CA SER A 389 1.72 -8.87 1.76
C SER A 389 2.33 -9.58 2.97
N ALA A 390 1.89 -9.20 4.17
CA ALA A 390 2.35 -9.81 5.40
C ALA A 390 1.19 -10.10 6.36
N ALA A 391 1.25 -11.24 7.05
CA ALA A 391 0.27 -11.63 8.05
C ALA A 391 0.94 -12.39 9.20
N ALA A 392 0.49 -12.15 10.43
CA ALA A 392 0.83 -13.03 11.54
C ALA A 392 -0.07 -14.27 11.46
N VAL A 393 0.52 -15.46 11.45
CA VAL A 393 -0.20 -16.73 11.34
C VAL A 393 0.15 -17.66 12.49
N ASN A 394 -0.82 -18.46 12.94
CA ASN A 394 -0.59 -19.53 13.90
C ASN A 394 -0.04 -20.81 13.20
N SER A 395 0.10 -21.90 13.96
CA SER A 395 0.57 -23.19 13.45
C SER A 395 -0.36 -23.86 12.43
N ARG A 396 -1.62 -23.40 12.31
CA ARG A 396 -2.59 -23.83 11.31
C ARG A 396 -2.60 -22.94 10.07
N SER A 397 -1.69 -21.98 9.97
CA SER A 397 -1.66 -20.95 8.93
C SER A 397 -2.90 -20.05 8.93
N GLU A 398 -3.60 -19.95 10.05
CA GLU A 398 -4.72 -19.03 10.23
C GLU A 398 -4.18 -17.66 10.63
N ALA A 399 -4.64 -16.61 9.93
CA ALA A 399 -4.25 -15.25 10.27
C ALA A 399 -4.77 -14.87 11.67
N ILE A 400 -3.92 -14.24 12.48
CA ILE A 400 -4.26 -13.76 13.81
C ILE A 400 -4.05 -12.24 13.91
N PRO A 401 -4.72 -11.55 14.85
CA PRO A 401 -4.53 -10.12 15.05
C PRO A 401 -3.08 -9.74 15.38
N ALA A 402 -2.51 -8.85 14.56
CA ALA A 402 -1.19 -8.27 14.78
C ALA A 402 -1.12 -6.85 14.22
N THR A 403 -0.33 -5.99 14.88
CA THR A 403 0.08 -4.70 14.27
C THR A 403 1.37 -4.93 13.51
N ILE A 404 1.33 -4.78 12.19
CA ILE A 404 2.43 -5.11 11.30
C ILE A 404 2.99 -3.80 10.71
N THR A 405 4.31 -3.64 10.74
CA THR A 405 5.02 -2.51 10.13
C THR A 405 6.20 -3.05 9.33
N GLY A 406 6.53 -2.41 8.21
CA GLY A 406 7.69 -2.81 7.43
C GLY A 406 8.45 -1.65 6.82
N TYR A 407 9.67 -1.93 6.38
CA TYR A 407 10.52 -1.00 5.66
C TYR A 407 11.39 -1.76 4.66
N VAL A 408 11.87 -1.04 3.65
CA VAL A 408 12.73 -1.55 2.59
C VAL A 408 14.12 -0.94 2.74
N ARG A 409 15.16 -1.76 2.62
CA ARG A 409 16.57 -1.35 2.64
C ARG A 409 17.28 -1.68 1.34
N LEU A 410 18.19 -0.79 0.93
CA LEU A 410 19.20 -1.02 -0.10
C LEU A 410 20.56 -0.68 0.50
N GLN A 411 21.49 -1.65 0.52
CA GLN A 411 22.86 -1.46 1.05
C GLN A 411 22.89 -0.72 2.40
N ASP A 412 22.10 -1.22 3.37
CA ASP A 412 21.91 -0.69 4.74
C ASP A 412 21.15 0.64 4.91
N LYS A 413 20.79 1.33 3.82
CA LYS A 413 19.95 2.53 3.90
C LYS A 413 18.47 2.16 3.76
N VAL A 414 17.64 2.65 4.68
CA VAL A 414 16.17 2.58 4.52
C VAL A 414 15.78 3.48 3.35
N THR A 415 15.22 2.89 2.30
CA THR A 415 14.77 3.61 1.09
C THR A 415 13.29 3.96 1.17
N GLU A 416 12.48 3.11 1.81
CA GLU A 416 11.03 3.26 1.84
C GLU A 416 10.45 2.65 3.12
N ASN A 417 9.42 3.28 3.68
CA ASN A 417 8.62 2.71 4.75
C ASN A 417 7.35 2.13 4.12
N LEU A 418 7.02 0.87 4.45
CA LEU A 418 5.81 0.23 3.99
C LEU A 418 4.64 0.76 4.81
N THR A 419 3.98 1.80 4.29
CA THR A 419 2.76 2.34 4.91
C THR A 419 1.61 1.35 4.77
N ASP A 420 0.93 1.13 5.89
CA ASP A 420 -0.10 0.13 6.09
C ASP A 420 -1.40 0.53 5.38
N ARG A 421 -1.91 -0.33 4.51
CA ARG A 421 -3.36 -0.44 4.27
C ARG A 421 -3.78 -1.71 4.97
N SER A 422 -4.24 -1.59 6.21
CA SER A 422 -4.72 -2.74 6.97
C SER A 422 -6.00 -3.25 6.32
N GLU A 423 -5.90 -4.33 5.54
CA GLU A 423 -7.05 -5.07 5.04
C GLU A 423 -7.25 -6.30 5.92
N GLY A 424 -8.12 -6.17 6.91
CA GLY A 424 -8.40 -7.26 7.86
C GLY A 424 -7.22 -7.57 8.79
N LEU A 425 -6.74 -8.81 8.77
CA LEU A 425 -5.65 -9.33 9.63
C LEU A 425 -4.27 -9.31 8.94
N SER A 426 -4.18 -8.71 7.75
CA SER A 426 -2.96 -8.65 6.94
C SER A 426 -2.60 -7.20 6.58
N MET A 427 -1.29 -6.95 6.47
CA MET A 427 -0.73 -5.73 5.88
C MET A 427 -0.53 -5.95 4.38
N ASN A 428 -1.16 -5.10 3.56
CA ASN A 428 -0.89 -5.02 2.13
C ASN A 428 -0.23 -3.67 1.83
N SER A 429 0.95 -3.70 1.23
CA SER A 429 1.72 -2.51 0.85
C SER A 429 2.41 -2.73 -0.50
N SER A 430 3.02 -1.68 -1.03
CA SER A 430 3.80 -1.78 -2.27
C SER A 430 4.86 -0.69 -2.32
N PHE A 431 5.95 -0.95 -3.04
CA PHE A 431 7.00 0.02 -3.31
C PHE A 431 7.46 -0.07 -4.78
N ILE A 432 8.18 0.95 -5.25
CA ILE A 432 8.73 0.99 -6.62
C ILE A 432 10.25 1.22 -6.52
N PRO A 433 11.09 0.24 -6.93
CA PRO A 433 12.53 0.43 -6.96
C PRO A 433 12.93 1.25 -8.18
N HIS A 434 13.66 2.34 -7.97
CA HIS A 434 14.14 3.22 -9.04
C HIS A 434 15.58 2.97 -9.46
N VAL A 435 16.28 2.07 -8.77
CA VAL A 435 17.67 1.69 -9.09
C VAL A 435 17.83 0.18 -9.01
N PRO A 436 18.70 -0.43 -9.82
CA PRO A 436 18.99 -1.85 -9.73
C PRO A 436 19.74 -2.18 -8.42
N GLY A 437 19.54 -3.39 -7.91
CA GLY A 437 20.20 -3.85 -6.70
C GLY A 437 19.42 -4.88 -5.89
N SER A 438 19.99 -5.28 -4.75
CA SER A 438 19.38 -6.23 -3.83
C SER A 438 18.65 -5.48 -2.71
N TYR A 439 17.33 -5.52 -2.74
CA TYR A 439 16.46 -4.85 -1.77
C TYR A 439 16.03 -5.82 -0.68
N MET A 440 16.27 -5.46 0.58
CA MET A 440 15.82 -6.23 1.74
C MET A 440 14.53 -5.63 2.30
N VAL A 441 13.45 -6.39 2.23
CA VAL A 441 12.15 -6.07 2.82
C VAL A 441 12.10 -6.67 4.22
N VAL A 442 11.99 -5.83 5.24
CA VAL A 442 11.88 -6.28 6.64
C VAL A 442 10.50 -5.92 7.15
N VAL A 443 9.85 -6.87 7.81
CA VAL A 443 8.54 -6.68 8.41
C VAL A 443 8.56 -7.17 9.85
N GLU A 444 8.01 -6.35 10.74
CA GLU A 444 7.86 -6.61 12.17
C GLU A 444 6.38 -6.66 12.53
N GLY A 445 5.97 -7.71 13.24
CA GLY A 445 4.62 -7.89 13.76
C GLY A 445 4.59 -7.84 15.28
N LYS A 446 3.66 -7.08 15.86
CA LYS A 446 3.35 -7.10 17.30
C LYS A 446 2.07 -7.88 17.54
N THR A 447 2.17 -8.97 18.28
CA THR A 447 1.05 -9.85 18.63
C THR A 447 0.83 -9.86 20.15
N GLU A 448 -0.26 -10.49 20.61
CA GLU A 448 -0.49 -10.67 22.05
C GLU A 448 0.60 -11.53 22.74
N PHE A 449 1.31 -12.34 21.95
CA PHE A 449 2.39 -13.25 22.38
C PHE A 449 3.78 -12.61 22.31
N GLY A 450 3.90 -11.40 21.75
CA GLY A 450 5.15 -10.67 21.62
C GLY A 450 5.45 -10.21 20.20
N THR A 451 6.68 -9.75 19.98
CA THR A 451 7.16 -9.27 18.69
C THR A 451 7.73 -10.41 17.87
N ILE A 452 7.37 -10.45 16.59
CA ILE A 452 7.85 -11.38 15.58
C ILE A 452 8.40 -10.57 14.40
N GLU A 453 9.39 -11.10 13.69
CA GLU A 453 10.03 -10.43 12.56
C GLU A 453 10.24 -11.44 11.43
N ASN A 454 10.11 -10.98 10.19
CA ASN A 454 10.53 -11.74 9.01
C ASN A 454 11.10 -10.78 7.96
N MET A 455 12.00 -11.30 7.13
CA MET A 455 12.67 -10.54 6.09
C MET A 455 12.79 -11.36 4.81
N ALA A 456 12.74 -10.68 3.68
CA ALA A 456 12.93 -11.28 2.36
C ALA A 456 13.71 -10.32 1.46
N THR A 457 14.38 -10.89 0.46
CA THR A 457 15.19 -10.13 -0.49
C THR A 457 14.56 -10.16 -1.87
N VAL A 458 14.56 -9.01 -2.55
CA VAL A 458 14.18 -8.85 -3.95
C VAL A 458 15.39 -8.40 -4.74
N GLN A 459 15.72 -9.15 -5.79
CA GLN A 459 16.73 -8.74 -6.75
C GLN A 459 16.08 -7.89 -7.84
N VAL A 460 16.48 -6.62 -7.93
CA VAL A 460 16.02 -5.68 -8.96
C VAL A 460 17.06 -5.60 -10.06
N ASN A 461 16.65 -5.93 -11.28
CA ASN A 461 17.51 -5.93 -12.45
C ASN A 461 17.60 -4.54 -13.10
N ASP A 462 18.71 -4.31 -13.82
CA ASP A 462 18.98 -3.07 -14.56
C ASP A 462 18.30 -3.09 -15.94
N VAL A 463 16.99 -3.32 -15.92
CA VAL A 463 16.12 -3.27 -17.09
C VAL A 463 14.87 -2.51 -16.66
N ASP A 464 14.44 -1.55 -17.45
CA ASP A 464 13.23 -0.78 -17.17
C ASP A 464 12.00 -1.68 -17.40
N ILE A 465 11.06 -1.70 -16.45
CA ILE A 465 9.80 -2.43 -16.60
C ILE A 465 9.07 -2.08 -17.89
N GLU A 466 9.16 -0.83 -18.35
CA GLU A 466 8.51 -0.38 -19.58
C GLU A 466 9.09 -1.10 -20.80
N SER A 467 10.39 -1.35 -20.83
CA SER A 467 11.07 -2.03 -21.94
C SER A 467 10.71 -3.51 -22.08
N VAL A 468 10.19 -4.16 -21.03
CA VAL A 468 9.80 -5.59 -21.04
C VAL A 468 8.31 -5.82 -20.93
N ARG A 469 7.53 -4.81 -20.53
CA ARG A 469 6.09 -4.94 -20.35
C ARG A 469 5.46 -5.25 -21.69
N THR A 470 4.60 -6.27 -21.74
CA THR A 470 3.84 -6.60 -22.95
C THR A 470 2.67 -5.66 -23.14
N PHE A 471 2.23 -5.48 -24.39
CA PHE A 471 1.05 -4.68 -24.72
C PHE A 471 -0.14 -5.09 -23.84
N ASN A 472 -0.80 -4.12 -23.22
CA ASN A 472 -1.84 -4.40 -22.24
C ASN A 472 -3.19 -4.71 -22.89
N THR A 473 -3.29 -5.86 -23.55
CA THR A 473 -4.49 -6.30 -24.27
C THR A 473 -5.74 -6.28 -23.38
N VAL A 474 -5.60 -6.59 -22.09
CA VAL A 474 -6.72 -6.57 -21.13
C VAL A 474 -7.25 -5.15 -20.93
N GLN A 475 -6.37 -4.18 -20.68
CA GLN A 475 -6.75 -2.79 -20.48
C GLN A 475 -7.41 -2.19 -21.72
N PHE A 476 -6.85 -2.44 -22.91
CA PHE A 476 -7.39 -1.90 -24.15
C PHE A 476 -8.70 -2.57 -24.57
N ASN A 477 -8.87 -3.88 -24.30
CA ASN A 477 -10.16 -4.54 -24.49
C ASN A 477 -11.22 -3.97 -23.55
N PHE A 478 -10.86 -3.68 -22.30
CA PHE A 478 -11.75 -3.03 -21.34
C PHE A 478 -12.14 -1.61 -21.79
N TRP A 479 -11.19 -0.79 -22.20
CA TRP A 479 -11.46 0.54 -22.76
C TRP A 479 -12.39 0.47 -23.97
N LYS A 480 -12.13 -0.46 -24.90
CA LYS A 480 -12.99 -0.67 -26.06
C LYS A 480 -14.40 -1.09 -25.67
N SER A 481 -14.58 -1.94 -24.65
CA SER A 481 -15.91 -2.33 -24.17
C SER A 481 -16.68 -1.20 -23.48
N GLU A 482 -15.97 -0.25 -22.86
CA GLU A 482 -16.54 0.94 -22.25
C GLU A 482 -16.78 2.09 -23.26
N GLY A 483 -16.47 1.88 -24.54
CA GLY A 483 -16.78 2.81 -25.62
C GLY A 483 -15.62 3.71 -26.07
N SER A 484 -14.39 3.48 -25.59
CA SER A 484 -13.20 4.18 -26.08
C SER A 484 -12.97 3.90 -27.57
N GLN A 485 -12.72 4.95 -28.35
CA GLN A 485 -12.52 4.84 -29.80
C GLN A 485 -11.06 5.02 -30.20
N LEU A 486 -10.60 4.27 -31.21
CA LEU A 486 -9.29 4.49 -31.81
C LEU A 486 -9.34 5.77 -32.65
N LEU A 487 -8.43 6.71 -32.39
CA LEU A 487 -8.43 8.04 -33.01
C LEU A 487 -8.45 8.00 -34.54
N SER A 488 -7.75 7.05 -35.16
CA SER A 488 -7.70 6.90 -36.62
C SER A 488 -9.04 6.48 -37.26
N MET A 489 -10.04 6.10 -36.46
CA MET A 489 -11.39 5.72 -36.92
C MET A 489 -12.41 6.85 -36.73
N VAL A 490 -12.01 8.01 -36.18
CA VAL A 490 -12.91 9.13 -35.88
C VAL A 490 -12.87 10.12 -37.04
N GLU A 491 -13.97 10.22 -37.78
CA GLU A 491 -14.11 11.17 -38.89
C GLU A 491 -14.98 12.40 -38.52
N GLU A 492 -15.82 12.28 -37.50
CA GLU A 492 -16.78 13.30 -37.12
C GLU A 492 -16.16 14.34 -36.18
N LYS A 493 -16.35 15.62 -36.51
CA LYS A 493 -15.89 16.74 -35.66
C LYS A 493 -16.84 16.97 -34.51
N VAL A 494 -16.26 17.24 -33.35
CA VAL A 494 -17.00 17.60 -32.15
C VAL A 494 -17.46 19.04 -32.24
N LEU A 495 -18.76 19.22 -32.06
CA LEU A 495 -19.39 20.54 -32.14
C LEU A 495 -19.14 21.32 -30.85
N PRO A 496 -18.82 22.63 -30.95
CA PRO A 496 -18.74 23.47 -29.78
C PRO A 496 -20.12 23.62 -29.13
N GLU A 497 -20.13 23.67 -27.80
CA GLU A 497 -21.34 23.92 -27.03
C GLU A 497 -21.65 25.42 -27.02
N SER A 498 -22.91 25.77 -27.25
CA SER A 498 -23.36 27.15 -27.09
C SER A 498 -23.67 27.42 -25.63
N ILE A 499 -22.92 28.36 -25.04
CA ILE A 499 -23.25 28.93 -23.73
C ILE A 499 -23.90 30.28 -23.94
N ILE A 500 -25.05 30.47 -23.31
CA ILE A 500 -25.74 31.75 -23.30
C ILE A 500 -25.46 32.38 -21.94
N TYR A 501 -24.78 33.52 -21.96
CA TYR A 501 -24.56 34.30 -20.74
C TYR A 501 -25.00 35.74 -20.93
N LYS A 502 -25.39 36.36 -19.83
CA LYS A 502 -25.80 37.76 -19.78
C LYS A 502 -24.57 38.63 -19.61
N LYS A 503 -24.29 39.48 -20.58
CA LYS A 503 -23.25 40.50 -20.50
C LYS A 503 -23.88 41.83 -20.13
N GLU A 504 -23.45 42.41 -19.01
CA GLU A 504 -23.85 43.74 -18.58
C GLU A 504 -22.99 44.80 -19.28
N ILE A 505 -23.61 45.71 -20.02
CA ILE A 505 -22.95 46.84 -20.67
C ILE A 505 -23.44 48.14 -20.03
N PRO A 506 -22.63 48.77 -19.16
CA PRO A 506 -22.93 50.09 -18.62
C PRO A 506 -23.15 51.15 -19.71
N GLN A 507 -24.16 52.01 -19.53
CA GLN A 507 -24.55 53.05 -20.49
C GLN A 507 -23.41 54.04 -20.84
N HIS A 508 -22.52 54.30 -19.87
CA HIS A 508 -21.37 55.19 -20.04
C HIS A 508 -20.21 54.57 -20.84
N LEU A 509 -20.32 53.33 -21.32
CA LEU A 509 -19.31 52.75 -22.23
C LEU A 509 -19.57 53.08 -23.71
N HIS A 510 -20.73 53.67 -24.04
CA HIS A 510 -21.02 54.09 -25.41
C HIS A 510 -20.29 55.39 -25.78
N TRP A 511 -19.47 55.37 -26.82
CA TRP A 511 -18.66 56.54 -27.24
C TRP A 511 -19.51 57.78 -27.58
N TRP A 512 -20.68 57.58 -28.20
CA TRP A 512 -21.58 58.67 -28.60
C TRP A 512 -22.15 59.40 -27.39
N TYR A 513 -22.27 58.69 -26.26
CA TYR A 513 -22.79 59.25 -25.01
C TYR A 513 -21.87 60.37 -24.49
N TRP A 514 -20.57 60.09 -24.41
CA TRP A 514 -19.57 61.09 -24.04
C TRP A 514 -19.40 62.19 -25.08
N GLY A 515 -19.56 61.86 -26.37
CA GLY A 515 -19.56 62.85 -27.44
C GLY A 515 -20.61 63.94 -27.23
N ILE A 516 -21.85 63.58 -26.88
CA ILE A 516 -22.94 64.53 -26.62
C ILE A 516 -22.68 65.35 -25.36
N VAL A 517 -22.26 64.70 -24.25
CA VAL A 517 -21.94 65.38 -22.99
C VAL A 517 -20.84 66.43 -23.18
N LEU A 518 -19.74 66.05 -23.83
CA LEU A 518 -18.62 66.94 -24.08
C LEU A 518 -18.99 68.07 -25.04
N PHE A 519 -19.74 67.79 -26.10
CA PHE A 519 -20.19 68.80 -27.05
C PHE A 519 -21.09 69.85 -26.38
N ALA A 520 -22.04 69.43 -25.55
CA ALA A 520 -22.93 70.35 -24.84
C ALA A 520 -22.18 71.15 -23.76
N ALA A 521 -21.26 70.53 -23.02
CA ALA A 521 -20.44 71.21 -22.01
C ALA A 521 -19.48 72.23 -22.64
N THR A 522 -18.81 71.88 -23.74
CA THR A 522 -17.89 72.78 -24.47
C THR A 522 -18.65 73.92 -25.14
N SER A 523 -19.82 73.65 -25.73
CA SER A 523 -20.70 74.68 -26.30
C SER A 523 -21.16 75.67 -25.22
N GLU A 524 -21.58 75.17 -24.04
CA GLU A 524 -21.96 76.03 -22.92
C GLU A 524 -20.80 76.92 -22.49
N TRP A 525 -19.62 76.34 -22.28
CA TRP A 525 -18.44 77.08 -21.85
C TRP A 525 -18.06 78.18 -22.85
N THR A 526 -18.09 77.86 -24.14
CA THR A 526 -17.77 78.81 -25.23
C THR A 526 -18.76 79.97 -25.26
N ILE A 527 -20.07 79.69 -25.14
CA ILE A 527 -21.12 80.73 -25.12
C ILE A 527 -21.04 81.57 -23.84
N ARG A 528 -20.72 80.97 -22.68
CA ARG A 528 -20.50 81.72 -21.45
C ARG A 528 -19.33 82.70 -21.60
N ARG A 529 -18.23 82.24 -22.20
CA ARG A 529 -17.02 83.06 -22.43
C ARG A 529 -17.29 84.20 -23.41
N SER A 530 -18.00 83.94 -24.52
CA SER A 530 -18.35 85.00 -25.49
C SER A 530 -19.31 86.06 -24.91
N ARG A 531 -20.10 85.68 -23.90
CA ARG A 531 -21.00 86.60 -23.17
C ARG A 531 -20.36 87.23 -21.93
N GLY A 532 -19.08 86.99 -21.65
CA GLY A 532 -18.39 87.54 -20.48
C GLY A 532 -18.94 87.04 -19.13
N LEU A 533 -19.55 85.85 -19.11
CA LEU A 533 -20.15 85.25 -17.91
C LEU A 533 -19.16 84.39 -17.10
N VAL A 534 -17.92 84.28 -17.57
CA VAL A 534 -16.80 83.50 -17.01
C VAL A 534 -15.59 84.41 -16.80
#